data_AF-A0A816BMD3-F1
#
_entry.id   AF-A0A816BMD3-F1
#
_cell.length_a   1.000
_cell.length_b   1.000
_cell.length_c   1.000
_cell.angle_alpha   90.00
_cell.angle_beta   90.00
_cell.angle_gamma   90.00
#
_symmetry.space_group_name_H-M   'P 1'
#
loop_
_entity.id
_entity.type
_entity.pdbx_description
1 polymer ?
#
loop_
_entity_poly.entity_id
_entity_poly.type
_entity_poly.pdbx_seq_one_letter_code
_entity_poly.pdbx_strand_id
1 'polypeptide(L)' 'MENLPIKIYCLAADDGTLKAQEIDAISTLAKQLGMTDEKCQEILALYKEEEDERQKRIAFLFPKTYAEAVKAIDKHYGR' A
#
# COMPACT_ATOMS: atom_id res chain seq x y z
N MET A 1 14.12 -14.60 -7.16
CA MET A 1 14.69 -13.37 -6.58
C MET A 1 13.54 -12.57 -6.03
N GLU A 2 13.51 -12.31 -4.73
CA GLU A 2 12.46 -11.47 -4.16
C GLU A 2 12.64 -10.02 -4.63
N ASN A 3 11.57 -9.36 -5.07
CA ASN A 3 11.56 -7.94 -5.43
C ASN A 3 11.68 -7.07 -4.16
N LEU A 4 12.91 -7.01 -3.63
CA LEU A 4 13.27 -6.27 -2.42
C LEU A 4 12.81 -4.81 -2.41
N PRO A 5 12.86 -4.05 -3.53
CA PRO A 5 12.50 -2.63 -3.51
C PRO A 5 11.03 -2.35 -3.22
N ILE A 6 10.09 -3.12 -3.80
CA ILE A 6 8.65 -2.94 -3.56
C ILE A 6 8.31 -3.29 -2.11
N LYS A 7 8.90 -4.36 -1.56
CA LYS A 7 8.69 -4.76 -0.16
C LYS A 7 9.07 -3.66 0.83
N ILE A 8 10.08 -2.83 0.53
CA ILE A 8 10.48 -1.71 1.39
C ILE A 8 9.38 -0.63 1.44
N TYR A 9 8.74 -0.32 0.30
CA TYR A 9 7.60 0.58 0.26
C TYR A 9 6.38 0.01 0.99
N CYS A 10 6.10 -1.29 0.85
CA CYS A 10 5.02 -1.95 1.59
C CYS A 10 5.25 -1.96 3.10
N LEU A 11 6.49 -2.17 3.55
CA LEU A 11 6.86 -2.16 4.97
C LEU A 11 6.75 -0.76 5.58
N ALA A 12 7.03 0.29 4.80
CA ALA A 12 6.92 1.65 5.28
C ALA A 12 5.47 2.13 5.37
N ALA A 13 4.59 1.63 4.51
CA ALA A 13 3.15 1.90 4.55
C ALA A 13 2.38 1.00 5.53
N ASP A 14 2.98 0.65 6.69
CA ASP A 14 2.39 -0.26 7.67
C ASP A 14 1.04 0.24 8.24
N ASP A 15 0.85 1.55 8.30
CA ASP A 15 -0.43 2.18 8.68
C ASP A 15 -1.41 2.34 7.50
N GLY A 16 -1.10 1.72 6.37
CA GLY A 16 -1.89 1.78 5.13
C GLY A 16 -1.67 3.04 4.31
N THR A 17 -0.77 3.95 4.70
CA THR A 17 -0.45 5.15 3.94
C THR A 17 1.05 5.39 3.89
N LEU A 18 1.57 5.71 2.72
CA LEU A 18 2.97 6.07 2.57
C LEU A 18 3.15 7.58 2.74
N LYS A 19 3.75 8.01 3.86
CA LYS A 19 3.99 9.42 4.19
C LYS A 19 5.21 9.97 3.44
N ALA A 20 5.25 11.30 3.26
CA ALA A 20 6.38 11.97 2.62
C ALA A 20 7.73 11.64 3.29
N GLN A 21 7.76 11.60 4.63
CA GLN A 21 8.97 11.26 5.39
C GLN A 21 9.45 9.82 5.15
N GLU A 22 8.51 8.88 4.97
CA GLU A 22 8.82 7.49 4.65
C GLU A 22 9.35 7.36 3.21
N ILE A 23 8.78 8.11 2.25
CA ILE A 23 9.28 8.19 0.87
C ILE A 23 10.72 8.73 0.84
N ASP A 24 11.01 9.79 1.60
CA ASP A 24 12.33 10.40 1.67
C ASP A 24 13.37 9.46 2.30
N ALA A 25 12.99 8.74 3.35
CA ALA A 25 13.84 7.73 4.00
C ALA A 25 14.18 6.59 3.02
N ILE A 26 13.19 6.07 2.29
CA ILE A 26 13.40 5.00 1.30
C ILE A 26 14.26 5.50 0.15
N SER A 27 14.01 6.72 -0.34
CA SER A 27 14.80 7.32 -1.42
C SER A 27 16.26 7.51 -1.02
N THR A 28 16.51 7.92 0.23
CA THR A 28 17.86 8.06 0.77
C THR A 28 18.57 6.72 0.86
N LEU A 29 17.89 5.68 1.36
CA LEU A 29 18.44 4.32 1.43
C LEU A 29 18.73 3.74 0.04
N ALA A 30 17.82 3.92 -0.91
CA ALA A 30 17.99 3.45 -2.28
C ALA A 30 19.20 4.08 -2.97
N LYS A 31 19.44 5.38 -2.74
CA LYS A 31 20.66 6.07 -3.21
C LYS A 31 21.94 5.48 -2.60
N GLN A 32 21.94 5.18 -1.30
CA GLN A 32 23.08 4.54 -0.64
C GLN A 32 23.38 3.14 -1.20
N LEU A 33 22.35 2.45 -1.71
CA LEU A 33 22.46 1.16 -2.38
C LEU A 33 22.77 1.28 -3.88
N GLY A 34 23.03 2.49 -4.40
CA GLY A 34 23.45 2.73 -5.78
C GLY A 34 22.29 2.81 -6.78
N MET A 35 21.05 3.00 -6.34
CA MET A 35 19.93 3.28 -7.24
C MET A 35 19.92 4.75 -7.65
N THR A 36 19.52 4.99 -8.91
CA THR A 36 19.32 6.34 -9.42
C THR A 36 17.96 6.88 -8.99
N ASP A 37 17.81 8.21 -9.02
CA ASP A 37 16.54 8.87 -8.75
C ASP A 37 15.43 8.38 -9.70
N GLU A 38 15.73 8.15 -10.98
CA GLU A 38 14.72 7.65 -11.92
C GLU A 38 14.17 6.29 -11.49
N LYS A 39 15.04 5.35 -11.08
CA LYS A 39 14.60 4.02 -10.62
C LYS A 39 13.78 4.10 -9.33
N CYS A 40 14.13 5.00 -8.41
CA CYS A 40 13.32 5.22 -7.20
C CYS A 40 11.92 5.72 -7.56
N GLN A 41 11.82 6.64 -8.52
CA GLN A 41 10.52 7.15 -8.99
C GLN A 41 9.69 6.07 -9.70
N GLU A 42 10.32 5.22 -10.52
CA GLU A 42 9.64 4.09 -11.18
C GLU A 42 9.06 3.11 -10.15
N ILE A 43 9.81 2.77 -9.10
CA ILE A 43 9.32 1.86 -8.05
C ILE A 43 8.20 2.50 -7.23
N LEU A 44 8.31 3.79 -6.91
CA LEU A 44 7.25 4.52 -6.22
C LEU A 44 5.97 4.58 -7.07
N ALA A 45 6.09 4.78 -8.38
CA ALA A 45 4.95 4.76 -9.30
C ALA A 45 4.30 3.38 -9.32
N LEU A 46 5.10 2.31 -9.46
CA LEU A 46 4.62 0.93 -9.45
C LEU A 46 3.89 0.57 -8.16
N TYR A 47 4.43 0.97 -7.00
CA TYR A 47 3.76 0.78 -5.70
C TYR A 47 2.36 1.43 -5.67
N LYS A 48 2.23 2.65 -6.18
CA LYS A 48 0.95 3.37 -6.23
C LYS A 48 -0.05 2.67 -7.15
N GLU A 49 0.40 2.20 -8.31
CA GLU A 49 -0.44 1.44 -9.25
C GLU A 49 -0.95 0.14 -8.62
N GLU A 50 -0.08 -0.62 -7.94
CA GLU A 50 -0.46 -1.85 -7.24
C GLU A 50 -1.46 -1.57 -6.11
N GLU A 51 -1.25 -0.51 -5.33
CA GLU A 51 -2.15 -0.12 -4.24
C GLU A 51 -3.51 0.33 -4.77
N ASP A 52 -3.56 1.11 -5.85
CA ASP A 52 -4.81 1.53 -6.50
C ASP A 52 -5.60 0.33 -7.01
N GLU A 53 -4.94 -0.62 -7.70
CA GLU A 53 -5.58 -1.86 -8.17
C GLU A 53 -6.07 -2.74 -7.01
N ARG A 54 -5.30 -2.82 -5.92
CA ARG A 54 -5.71 -3.52 -4.70
C ARG A 54 -6.98 -2.90 -4.10
N GLN A 55 -7.03 -1.58 -4.00
CA GLN A 55 -8.20 -0.86 -3.48
C GLN A 55 -9.44 -1.06 -4.36
N LYS A 56 -9.30 -0.97 -5.69
CA LYS A 56 -10.38 -1.29 -6.63
C LYS A 56 -10.89 -2.72 -6.44
N ARG A 57 -9.99 -3.68 -6.28
CA ARG A 57 -10.35 -5.09 -6.08
C ARG A 57 -11.05 -5.32 -4.76
N ILE A 58 -10.62 -4.67 -3.67
CA ILE A 58 -11.31 -4.71 -2.38
C ILE A 58 -12.71 -4.14 -2.52
N ALA A 59 -12.86 -2.97 -3.15
CA ALA A 59 -14.17 -2.35 -3.38
C ALA A 59 -15.10 -3.22 -4.24
N PHE A 60 -14.56 -3.91 -5.25
CA PHE A 60 -15.32 -4.85 -6.06
C PHE A 60 -15.77 -6.09 -5.26
N LEU A 61 -14.88 -6.68 -4.45
CA LEU A 61 -15.17 -7.88 -3.66
C LEU A 61 -16.06 -7.58 -2.45
N PHE A 62 -15.90 -6.40 -1.86
CA PHE A 62 -16.63 -5.92 -0.70
C PHE A 62 -17.20 -4.52 -1.00
N PRO A 63 -18.26 -4.45 -1.83
CA PRO A 63 -18.87 -3.17 -2.21
C PRO A 63 -19.58 -2.48 -1.05
N LYS A 64 -19.75 -3.19 0.08
CA LYS A 64 -20.33 -2.67 1.30
C LYS A 64 -19.25 -1.98 2.12
N THR A 65 -19.56 -0.78 2.58
CA THR A 65 -18.72 -0.03 3.52
C THR A 65 -18.48 -0.85 4.80
N TYR A 66 -17.39 -0.55 5.52
CA TYR A 66 -17.10 -1.18 6.81
C TYR A 66 -18.31 -1.15 7.76
N ALA A 67 -19.04 -0.03 7.81
CA ALA A 67 -20.25 0.12 8.61
C ALA A 67 -21.39 -0.81 8.17
N GLU A 68 -21.54 -1.07 6.87
CA GLU A 68 -22.54 -2.02 6.35
C GLU A 68 -22.15 -3.47 6.57
N ALA A 69 -20.84 -3.78 6.53
CA ALA A 69 -20.32 -5.09 6.89
C ALA A 69 -20.55 -5.39 8.39
N VAL A 70 -20.24 -4.43 9.27
CA VAL A 70 -20.49 -4.52 10.72
C VAL A 70 -22.00 -4.68 10.99
N LYS A 71 -22.86 -3.84 10.39
CA LYS A 71 -24.32 -4.00 10.52
C LYS A 71 -24.83 -5.36 10.05
N ALA A 72 -24.26 -5.91 8.98
CA ALA A 72 -24.64 -7.23 8.48
C ALA A 72 -24.21 -8.35 9.45
N ILE A 73 -23.02 -8.21 10.06
CA ILE A 73 -22.50 -9.12 11.07
C ILE A 73 -23.34 -9.04 12.36
N ASP A 74 -23.59 -7.84 12.88
CA ASP A 74 -24.40 -7.65 14.11
C ASP A 74 -25.82 -8.20 13.93
N LYS A 75 -26.44 -7.95 12.77
CA LYS A 75 -27.74 -8.54 12.40
C LYS A 75 -27.68 -10.08 12.34
N HIS A 76 -26.58 -10.67 11.87
CA HIS A 76 -26.42 -12.12 11.82
C HIS A 76 -26.25 -12.75 13.21
N TYR A 77 -25.54 -12.07 14.12
CA TYR A 77 -25.32 -12.52 15.50
C TYR A 77 -26.38 -12.03 16.51
N GLY A 78 -27.39 -11.28 16.06
CA GLY A 78 -28.49 -10.79 16.89
C GLY A 78 -28.07 -9.78 17.96
N ARG A 79 -27.04 -8.98 17.69
CA ARG A 79 -26.53 -7.92 18.57
C ARG A 79 -27.06 -6.55 18.19
#